data_AF-A0A516WA89-F1
#
_entry.id   AF-A0A516WA89-F1
#
_cell.length_a   1.000
_cell.length_b   1.000
_cell.length_c   1.000
_cell.angle_alpha   90.00
_cell.angle_beta   90.00
_cell.angle_gamma   90.00
#
_symmetry.space_group_name_H-M   'P 1'
#
loop_
_entity.id
_entity.type
_entity.pdbx_description
1 polymer ?
#
loop_
_entity_poly.entity_id
_entity_poly.type
_entity_poly.pdbx_seq_one_letter_code
_entity_poly.pdbx_strand_id
1 'polypeptide(L)'
;MAEILSAFGEPDCQPGTISRKSKIYCFLYKNLSLLVEAGKVIAMDIDFHGKAGFFVLPEEIAGWRRADWVGLSKTQAWQETCIGDATHLGGDGIRLTFSDAGKLAVLSIR
;
A
#
# COMPACT_ATOMS: atom_id res chain seq x y z
N MET A 1 6.94 9.77 -16.58
CA MET A 1 7.46 10.78 -15.62
C MET A 1 6.55 12.00 -15.53
N ALA A 2 6.36 12.76 -16.61
CA ALA A 2 5.42 13.88 -16.63
C ALA A 2 3.98 13.46 -16.24
N GLU A 3 3.53 12.29 -16.67
CA GLU A 3 2.21 11.75 -16.31
C GLU A 3 2.03 11.49 -14.80
N ILE A 4 3.07 11.01 -14.11
CA ILE A 4 3.02 10.78 -12.65
C ILE A 4 2.90 12.11 -11.92
N LEU A 5 3.69 13.11 -12.30
CA LEU A 5 3.62 14.45 -11.72
C LEU A 5 2.29 15.13 -12.03
N SER A 6 1.71 14.91 -13.21
CA SER A 6 0.39 15.42 -13.56
C SER A 6 -0.73 14.79 -12.73
N ALA A 7 -0.60 13.52 -12.35
CA ALA A 7 -1.64 12.79 -11.61
C ALA A 7 -1.54 12.99 -10.10
N PHE A 8 -0.32 13.01 -9.55
CA PHE A 8 -0.07 13.03 -8.10
C PHE A 8 0.50 14.36 -7.59
N GLY A 9 0.92 15.26 -8.49
CA GLY A 9 1.63 16.48 -8.15
C GLY A 9 3.11 16.25 -7.86
N GLU A 10 3.72 17.26 -7.22
CA GLU A 10 5.11 17.19 -6.79
C GLU A 10 5.27 16.26 -5.58
N PRO A 11 6.27 15.37 -5.57
CA PRO A 11 6.55 14.52 -4.42
C PRO A 11 7.10 15.32 -3.23
N ASP A 12 6.97 14.78 -2.03
CA ASP A 12 7.44 15.43 -0.80
C ASP A 12 8.98 15.57 -0.75
N CYS A 13 9.69 14.77 -1.55
CA CYS A 13 11.13 14.84 -1.70
C CYS A 13 11.55 14.39 -3.11
N GLN A 14 12.81 14.66 -3.47
CA GLN A 14 13.34 14.24 -4.77
C GLN A 14 13.25 12.71 -4.92
N PRO A 15 12.81 12.19 -6.08
CA PRO A 15 12.62 10.76 -6.28
C PRO A 15 13.93 9.98 -6.07
N GLY A 16 13.88 8.99 -5.19
CA GLY A 16 15.02 8.11 -4.91
C GLY A 16 15.24 7.11 -6.05
N THR A 17 16.48 6.83 -6.42
CA THR A 17 16.78 5.75 -7.38
C THR A 17 16.97 4.42 -6.65
N ILE A 18 16.07 3.47 -6.88
CA ILE A 18 16.16 2.12 -6.29
C ILE A 18 17.08 1.22 -7.12
N SER A 19 17.00 1.31 -8.45
CA SER A 19 17.89 0.58 -9.37
C SER A 19 18.23 1.44 -10.58
N ARG A 20 19.52 1.73 -10.79
CA ARG A 20 19.99 2.47 -11.97
C ARG A 20 19.93 1.61 -13.25
N LYS A 21 20.23 0.31 -13.13
CA LYS A 21 20.22 -0.62 -14.27
C LYS A 21 18.80 -0.78 -14.83
N SER A 22 17.84 -0.97 -13.93
CA SER A 22 16.43 -1.14 -14.28
C SER A 22 15.67 0.18 -14.41
N LYS A 23 16.30 1.32 -14.02
CA LYS A 23 15.69 2.65 -13.99
C LYS A 23 14.41 2.69 -13.15
N ILE A 24 14.49 2.15 -11.94
CA ILE A 24 13.40 2.16 -10.95
C ILE A 24 13.59 3.35 -10.02
N TYR A 25 12.55 4.17 -9.94
CA TYR A 25 12.48 5.36 -9.10
C TYR A 25 11.39 5.20 -8.05
N CYS A 26 11.62 5.73 -6.85
CA CYS A 26 10.67 5.77 -5.76
C CYS A 26 10.21 7.22 -5.54
N PHE A 27 8.89 7.45 -5.64
CA PHE A 27 8.25 8.71 -5.32
C PHE A 27 7.54 8.58 -3.97
N LEU A 28 7.71 9.57 -3.10
CA LEU A 28 7.09 9.60 -1.78
C LEU A 28 6.11 10.78 -1.71
N TYR A 29 4.88 10.48 -1.29
CA TYR A 29 3.77 11.42 -1.18
C TYR A 29 3.04 11.17 0.15
N LYS A 30 3.41 11.88 1.20
CA LYS A 30 2.93 11.72 2.58
C LYS A 30 3.04 10.28 3.06
N ASN A 31 2.01 9.49 2.79
CA ASN A 31 1.82 8.11 3.18
C ASN A 31 1.75 7.12 2.01
N LEU A 32 1.88 7.63 0.79
CA LEU A 32 1.89 6.89 -0.45
C LEU A 32 3.34 6.81 -0.95
N SER A 33 3.78 5.61 -1.31
CA SER A 33 5.01 5.40 -2.07
C SER A 33 4.70 4.76 -3.42
N LEU A 34 5.32 5.26 -4.49
CA LEU A 34 5.18 4.73 -5.84
C LEU A 34 6.54 4.26 -6.36
N LEU A 35 6.62 3.01 -6.79
CA LEU A 35 7.74 2.54 -7.59
C LEU A 35 7.38 2.67 -9.07
N VAL A 36 8.26 3.35 -9.81
CA VAL A 36 8.07 3.66 -11.22
C VAL A 36 9.23 3.10 -12.01
N GLU A 37 8.92 2.28 -13.02
CA GLU A 37 9.88 1.74 -13.98
C GLU A 37 9.48 2.15 -15.39
N ALA A 38 10.43 2.68 -16.17
CA ALA A 38 10.19 3.14 -17.54
C ALA A 38 8.97 4.09 -17.68
N GLY A 39 8.68 4.87 -16.64
CA GLY A 39 7.57 5.82 -16.61
C GLY A 39 6.20 5.23 -16.20
N LYS A 40 6.11 3.94 -15.89
CA LYS A 40 4.90 3.25 -15.44
C LYS A 40 4.98 2.92 -13.95
N VAL A 41 3.86 3.04 -13.23
CA VAL A 41 3.77 2.56 -11.83
C VAL A 41 3.78 1.03 -11.83
N ILE A 42 4.74 0.44 -11.12
CA ILE A 42 4.89 -1.01 -10.95
C ILE A 42 4.62 -1.47 -9.52
N ALA A 43 4.57 -0.54 -8.57
CA ALA A 43 4.11 -0.80 -7.23
C ALA A 43 3.60 0.48 -6.58
N MET A 44 2.61 0.32 -5.72
CA MET A 44 2.05 1.37 -4.88
C MET A 44 1.91 0.82 -3.47
N ASP A 45 2.42 1.54 -2.47
CA ASP A 45 2.18 1.21 -1.06
C ASP A 45 1.55 2.42 -0.35
N ILE A 46 0.50 2.17 0.43
CA ILE A 46 -0.22 3.14 1.25
C ILE A 46 -0.03 2.73 2.71
N ASP A 47 0.73 3.52 3.48
CA ASP A 47 1.04 3.29 4.89
C ASP A 47 0.07 4.01 5.82
N PHE A 48 -0.82 3.27 6.48
CA PHE A 48 -1.83 3.79 7.42
C PHE A 48 -1.31 3.99 8.86
N HIS A 49 -0.06 3.66 9.15
CA HIS A 49 0.57 3.90 10.46
C HIS A 49 1.39 5.19 10.51
N GLY A 50 1.61 5.84 9.37
CA GLY A 50 2.41 7.07 9.28
C GLY A 50 1.87 8.22 10.14
N LYS A 51 2.78 8.99 10.75
CA LYS A 51 2.47 10.23 11.51
C LYS A 51 1.87 11.36 10.66
N ALA A 52 1.72 11.16 9.34
CA ALA A 52 1.23 12.17 8.39
C ALA A 52 -0.27 12.50 8.55
N GLY A 53 -0.98 11.83 9.46
CA GLY A 53 -2.10 12.43 10.20
C GLY A 53 -3.46 12.50 9.50
N PHE A 54 -3.60 12.17 8.21
CA PHE A 54 -4.92 12.13 7.57
C PHE A 54 -5.01 11.02 6.54
N PHE A 55 -5.71 9.95 6.92
CA PHE A 55 -6.11 8.88 6.02
C PHE A 55 -7.61 8.77 6.07
N VAL A 56 -8.25 8.89 4.92
CA VAL A 56 -9.67 8.58 4.80
C VAL A 56 -9.76 7.09 4.57
N LEU A 57 -10.00 6.34 5.64
CA LEU A 57 -10.58 5.01 5.49
C LEU A 57 -12.07 5.22 5.19
N PRO A 58 -12.64 4.53 4.18
CA PRO A 58 -14.09 4.45 4.05
C PRO A 58 -14.70 4.04 5.40
N GLU A 59 -15.78 4.71 5.82
CA GLU A 59 -16.44 4.46 7.12
C GLU A 59 -16.74 2.96 7.32
N GLU A 60 -17.09 2.28 6.24
CA GLU A 60 -17.40 0.84 6.22
C GLU A 60 -16.26 -0.03 6.77
N ILE A 61 -15.00 0.32 6.52
CA ILE A 61 -13.83 -0.48 6.94
C ILE A 61 -13.14 0.05 8.20
N ALA A 62 -13.51 1.23 8.69
CA ALA A 62 -12.91 1.83 9.87
C ALA A 62 -13.17 1.02 11.17
N GLY A 63 -14.22 0.20 11.18
CA GLY A 63 -14.58 -0.68 12.30
C GLY A 63 -14.19 -2.15 12.15
N TRP A 64 -13.54 -2.52 11.03
CA TRP A 64 -13.24 -3.93 10.75
C TRP A 64 -12.24 -4.51 11.75
N ARG A 65 -12.55 -5.74 12.20
CA ARG A 65 -11.71 -6.58 13.03
C ARG A 65 -11.04 -7.63 12.17
N ARG A 66 -10.08 -8.36 12.72
CA ARG A 66 -9.39 -9.47 12.03
C ARG A 66 -10.35 -10.44 11.34
N ALA A 67 -11.46 -10.80 11.98
CA ALA A 67 -12.45 -11.72 11.42
C ALA A 67 -13.08 -11.19 10.11
N ASP A 68 -13.31 -9.89 9.99
CA ASP A 68 -13.90 -9.27 8.80
C ASP A 68 -12.93 -9.33 7.62
N TRP A 69 -11.65 -9.01 7.87
CA TRP A 69 -10.58 -9.13 6.88
C TRP A 69 -10.39 -10.58 6.40
N VAL A 70 -10.40 -11.54 7.34
CA VAL A 70 -10.31 -12.97 7.02
C VAL A 70 -11.57 -13.47 6.28
N GLY A 71 -12.73 -12.86 6.53
CA GLY A 71 -13.94 -13.07 5.74
C GLY A 71 -13.74 -12.63 4.30
N LEU A 72 -13.22 -11.42 4.09
CA LEU A 72 -12.91 -10.88 2.77
C LEU A 72 -11.93 -11.78 2.01
N SER A 73 -10.83 -12.25 2.65
CA SER A 73 -9.86 -13.09 1.95
C SER A 73 -10.48 -14.39 1.43
N LYS A 74 -11.40 -14.99 2.18
CA LYS A 74 -12.09 -16.20 1.73
C LYS A 74 -13.00 -15.93 0.53
N THR A 75 -13.74 -14.83 0.55
CA THR A 75 -14.60 -14.43 -0.59
C THR A 75 -13.77 -14.15 -1.84
N GLN A 76 -12.56 -13.60 -1.70
CA GLN A 76 -11.67 -13.28 -2.82
C GLN A 76 -10.64 -14.37 -3.13
N ALA A 77 -10.68 -15.52 -2.43
CA ALA A 77 -9.67 -16.57 -2.51
C ALA A 77 -8.21 -16.08 -2.29
N TRP A 78 -8.03 -15.05 -1.47
CA TRP A 78 -6.72 -14.52 -1.11
C TRP A 78 -6.02 -15.40 -0.07
N GLN A 79 -4.70 -15.46 -0.17
CA GLN A 79 -3.86 -16.17 0.79
C GLN A 79 -3.74 -15.37 2.08
N GLU A 80 -3.90 -16.04 3.22
CA GLU A 80 -3.59 -15.51 4.55
C GLU A 80 -2.19 -15.99 4.98
N THR A 81 -1.40 -15.10 5.57
CA THR A 81 -0.11 -15.42 6.19
C THR A 81 0.05 -14.60 7.46
N CYS A 82 0.34 -15.24 8.58
CA CYS A 82 0.59 -14.58 9.85
C CYS A 82 2.10 -14.53 10.13
N ILE A 83 2.63 -13.36 10.45
CA ILE A 83 4.04 -13.15 10.80
C ILE A 83 4.09 -12.28 12.06
N GLY A 84 4.41 -12.89 13.20
CA GLY A 84 4.30 -12.23 14.51
C GLY A 84 2.86 -11.77 14.77
N ASP A 85 2.70 -10.50 15.17
CA ASP A 85 1.38 -9.91 15.48
C ASP A 85 0.68 -9.30 14.24
N ALA A 86 1.25 -9.50 13.05
CA ALA A 86 0.71 -9.02 11.79
C ALA A 86 0.08 -10.16 11.00
N THR A 87 -1.12 -9.91 10.48
CA THR A 87 -1.75 -10.74 9.46
C THR A 87 -1.61 -10.07 8.11
N HIS A 88 -1.17 -10.85 7.11
CA HIS A 88 -1.08 -10.46 5.72
C HIS A 88 -2.13 -11.22 4.92
N LEU A 89 -2.90 -10.49 4.11
CA LEU A 89 -3.81 -11.08 3.12
C LEU A 89 -3.33 -10.66 1.74
N GLY A 90 -3.31 -11.56 0.77
CA GLY A 90 -2.95 -11.16 -0.59
C GLY A 90 -3.42 -12.08 -1.69
N GLY A 91 -3.71 -11.45 -2.83
CA GLY A 91 -4.16 -12.05 -4.08
C GLY A 91 -4.36 -10.95 -5.11
N ASP A 92 -4.32 -11.31 -6.40
CA ASP A 92 -4.58 -10.40 -7.51
C ASP A 92 -3.76 -9.10 -7.50
N GLY A 93 -2.48 -9.20 -7.11
CA GLY A 93 -1.58 -8.04 -7.02
C GLY A 93 -1.83 -7.14 -5.81
N ILE A 94 -2.84 -7.43 -4.98
CA ILE A 94 -3.14 -6.70 -3.75
C ILE A 94 -2.57 -7.45 -2.55
N ARG A 95 -1.99 -6.71 -1.61
CA ARG A 95 -1.62 -7.22 -0.29
C ARG A 95 -2.05 -6.23 0.79
N LEU A 96 -2.80 -6.72 1.76
CA LEU A 96 -3.17 -6.00 2.98
C LEU A 96 -2.31 -6.53 4.13
N THR A 97 -1.90 -5.62 5.01
CA THR A 97 -1.29 -5.97 6.30
C THR A 97 -2.08 -5.30 7.41
N PHE A 98 -2.43 -6.03 8.46
CA PHE A 98 -3.14 -5.48 9.62
C PHE A 98 -2.71 -6.17 10.91
N SER A 99 -2.85 -5.46 12.03
CA SER A 99 -2.64 -6.00 13.37
C SER A 99 -3.69 -7.04 13.75
N ASP A 100 -3.46 -7.84 14.78
CA ASP A 100 -4.46 -8.77 15.32
C ASP A 100 -5.79 -8.09 15.76
N ALA A 101 -5.72 -6.80 16.12
CA ALA A 101 -6.90 -5.98 16.42
C ALA A 101 -7.71 -5.56 15.17
N GLY A 102 -7.26 -5.92 13.96
CA GLY A 102 -7.90 -5.54 12.69
C GLY A 102 -7.52 -4.16 12.15
N LYS A 103 -6.65 -3.42 12.85
CA LYS A 103 -6.17 -2.12 12.35
C LYS A 103 -5.30 -2.31 11.11
N LEU A 104 -5.73 -1.71 10.00
CA LEU A 104 -4.98 -1.72 8.75
C LEU A 104 -3.67 -0.96 8.90
N ALA A 105 -2.59 -1.61 8.48
CA ALA A 105 -1.23 -1.11 8.55
C ALA A 105 -0.78 -0.58 7.20
N VAL A 106 -0.84 -1.43 6.18
CA VAL A 106 -0.35 -1.12 4.83
C VAL A 106 -1.25 -1.79 3.80
N LEU A 107 -1.57 -1.07 2.74
CA LEU A 107 -2.09 -1.62 1.49
C LEU A 107 -1.00 -1.52 0.42
N SER A 108 -0.70 -2.64 -0.22
CA SER A 108 0.27 -2.78 -1.29
C SER A 108 -0.44 -3.24 -2.57
N ILE A 109 -0.16 -2.57 -3.68
CA ILE A 109 -0.64 -2.91 -5.03
C ILE A 109 0.59 -3.12 -5.91
N ARG A 110 0.55 -4.17 -6.74
CA ARG A 110 1.62 -4.60 -7.63
C ARG A 110 1.08 -4.78 -9.05
#